data_AF-A0A392N9W2-F1
#
_entry.id   AF-A0A392N9W2-F1
#
_cell.length_a   1.000
_cell.length_b   1.000
_cell.length_c   1.000
_cell.angle_alpha   90.00
_cell.angle_beta   90.00
_cell.angle_gamma   90.00
#
_symmetry.space_group_name_H-M   'P 1'
#
loop_
_entity.id
_entity.type
_entity.pdbx_description
1 polymer ?
#
loop_
_entity_poly.entity_id
_entity_poly.type
_entity_poly.pdbx_seq_one_letter_code
_entity_poly.pdbx_strand_id
1 'polypeptide(L)'
;MNHCMFDGIGAMEFVNSWGELARGQPLSIPPILDRTILKARNPPKIEHLHQEFADIEDKSNTNSLYDDEMVYRSFCFDLEKLKELKKKAMEDENGVLESCTTFEVLSAFVWIARTKALKLLPEQETKLLFAVDGRAKFEPKLPKG
;
A
#
# COMPACT_ATOMS: atom_id res chain seq x y z
N MET A 1 -9.71 4.43 -15.74
CA MET A 1 -9.89 3.37 -14.73
C MET A 1 -10.32 4.00 -13.42
N ASN A 2 -11.42 3.56 -12.79
CA ASN A 2 -11.91 4.12 -11.52
C ASN A 2 -11.55 3.17 -10.37
N HIS A 3 -10.83 3.66 -9.35
CA HIS A 3 -10.36 2.83 -8.22
C HIS A 3 -11.50 2.24 -7.36
N CYS A 4 -12.71 2.81 -7.40
CA CYS A 4 -13.88 2.20 -6.76
C CYS A 4 -14.30 0.89 -7.45
N MET A 5 -13.89 0.68 -8.70
CA MET A 5 -14.24 -0.51 -9.47
C MET A 5 -13.23 -1.64 -9.26
N PHE A 6 -11.95 -1.38 -9.00
CA PHE A 6 -10.94 -2.43 -8.82
C PHE A 6 -9.73 -1.88 -8.06
N ASP A 7 -8.98 -2.81 -7.46
CA ASP A 7 -7.67 -2.55 -6.90
C ASP A 7 -6.57 -2.69 -7.98
N GLY A 8 -5.30 -2.56 -7.57
CA GLY A 8 -4.17 -2.70 -8.48
C GLY A 8 -4.07 -4.08 -9.14
N ILE A 9 -4.49 -5.16 -8.46
CA ILE A 9 -4.47 -6.51 -9.02
C ILE A 9 -5.51 -6.62 -10.14
N GLY A 10 -6.76 -6.26 -9.86
CA GLY A 10 -7.83 -6.31 -10.87
C GLY A 10 -7.57 -5.37 -12.06
N ALA A 11 -6.97 -4.21 -11.81
CA ALA A 11 -6.51 -3.30 -12.88
C ALA A 11 -5.49 -3.96 -13.82
N MET A 12 -4.50 -4.65 -13.25
CA MET A 12 -3.47 -5.32 -14.06
C MET A 12 -3.99 -6.59 -14.74
N GLU A 13 -4.90 -7.34 -14.11
CA GLU A 13 -5.62 -8.45 -14.74
C GLU A 13 -6.37 -7.96 -15.99
N PHE A 14 -7.09 -6.84 -15.90
CA PHE A 14 -7.75 -6.22 -17.05
C PHE A 14 -6.78 -5.86 -18.18
N VAL A 15 -5.65 -5.21 -17.86
CA VAL A 15 -4.64 -4.84 -18.87
C VAL A 15 -4.04 -6.08 -19.55
N ASN A 16 -3.77 -7.13 -18.77
CA ASN A 16 -3.27 -8.40 -19.31
C ASN A 16 -4.29 -9.08 -20.22
N SER A 17 -5.55 -9.19 -19.77
CA SER A 17 -6.67 -9.72 -20.57
C SER A 17 -6.88 -8.95 -21.86
N TRP A 18 -6.78 -7.62 -21.82
CA TRP A 18 -6.86 -6.81 -23.04
C TRP A 18 -5.72 -7.15 -24.01
N GLY A 19 -4.49 -7.30 -23.50
CA GLY A 19 -3.35 -7.74 -24.30
C GLY A 19 -3.52 -9.13 -24.91
N GLU A 20 -4.13 -10.08 -24.18
CA GLU A 20 -4.43 -11.42 -24.70
C GLU A 20 -5.41 -11.36 -25.87
N LEU A 21 -6.54 -10.67 -25.68
CA LEU A 21 -7.55 -10.52 -26.73
C LEU A 21 -6.98 -9.82 -27.97
N ALA A 22 -6.17 -8.77 -27.77
CA ALA A 22 -5.52 -8.07 -28.88
C ALA A 22 -4.58 -8.97 -29.71
N ARG A 23 -4.06 -10.04 -29.11
CA ARG A 23 -3.22 -11.06 -29.78
C ARG A 23 -4.03 -12.28 -30.27
N GLY A 24 -5.36 -12.23 -30.20
CA GLY A 24 -6.23 -13.35 -30.57
C GLY A 24 -6.12 -14.56 -29.63
N GLN A 25 -5.64 -14.35 -28.40
CA GLN A 25 -5.56 -15.40 -27.38
C GLN A 25 -6.84 -15.41 -26.53
N PRO A 26 -7.26 -16.57 -26.01
CA PRO A 26 -8.31 -16.62 -25.00
C PRO A 26 -7.86 -15.93 -23.70
N LEU A 27 -8.82 -15.52 -22.88
CA LEU A 27 -8.55 -14.95 -21.56
C LEU A 27 -7.95 -16.00 -20.63
N SER A 28 -6.78 -15.73 -20.04
CA SER A 28 -6.18 -16.65 -19.05
C SER A 28 -6.95 -16.66 -17.73
N ILE A 29 -7.54 -15.52 -17.36
CA ILE A 29 -8.31 -15.34 -16.13
C ILE A 29 -9.61 -14.63 -16.51
N PRO A 30 -10.73 -15.36 -16.68
CA PRO A 30 -12.03 -14.75 -16.91
C PRO A 30 -12.48 -13.95 -15.67
N PRO A 31 -13.08 -12.76 -15.85
CA PRO A 31 -13.47 -11.92 -14.73
C PRO A 31 -14.68 -12.46 -13.97
N ILE A 32 -14.72 -12.26 -12.64
CA ILE A 32 -15.87 -12.58 -11.80
C ILE A 32 -16.51 -11.28 -11.30
N LEU A 33 -17.78 -11.08 -11.66
CA LEU A 33 -18.50 -9.85 -11.36
C LEU A 33 -19.30 -9.90 -10.05
N ASP A 34 -19.44 -11.09 -9.45
CA ASP A 34 -20.15 -11.25 -8.18
C ASP A 34 -19.35 -10.68 -7.01
N ARG A 35 -19.83 -9.56 -6.46
CA ARG A 35 -19.23 -8.88 -5.30
C ARG A 35 -19.95 -9.16 -4.00
N THR A 36 -20.92 -10.08 -3.99
CA THR A 36 -21.79 -10.33 -2.83
C THR A 36 -20.98 -10.72 -1.60
N ILE A 37 -19.87 -11.44 -1.78
CA ILE A 37 -18.96 -11.83 -0.69
C ILE A 37 -18.27 -10.64 0.00
N LEU A 38 -18.17 -9.48 -0.66
CA LEU A 38 -17.62 -8.24 -0.12
C LEU A 38 -18.68 -7.35 0.55
N LYS A 39 -19.94 -7.81 0.62
CA LYS A 39 -21.02 -7.03 1.20
C LYS A 39 -20.78 -6.80 2.70
N ALA A 40 -21.03 -5.57 3.14
CA ALA A 40 -21.01 -5.25 4.56
C ALA A 40 -22.02 -6.09 5.35
N ARG A 41 -21.65 -6.45 6.59
CA ARG A 41 -22.53 -7.15 7.53
C ARG A 41 -23.74 -6.28 7.88
N ASN A 42 -24.90 -6.91 8.01
CA ASN A 42 -26.12 -6.26 8.50
C ASN A 42 -26.77 -7.15 9.60
N PRO A 43 -26.79 -6.71 10.87
CA PRO A 43 -26.28 -5.43 11.37
C PRO A 43 -24.75 -5.32 11.29
N PRO A 44 -24.18 -4.10 11.31
CA PRO A 44 -22.75 -3.90 11.45
C PRO A 44 -22.22 -4.58 12.72
N LYS A 45 -21.03 -5.18 12.61
CA LYS A 45 -20.29 -5.75 13.75
C LYS A 45 -18.90 -5.13 13.76
N ILE A 46 -18.53 -4.46 14.83
CA ILE A 46 -17.23 -3.81 14.98
C ILE A 46 -16.45 -4.62 16.02
N GLU A 47 -15.35 -5.22 15.61
CA GLU A 47 -14.55 -6.15 16.44
C GLU A 47 -13.20 -5.55 16.83
N HIS A 48 -12.78 -4.47 16.16
CA HIS A 48 -11.49 -3.83 16.35
C HIS A 48 -11.65 -2.31 16.35
N LEU A 49 -10.74 -1.62 17.04
CA LEU A 49 -10.60 -0.18 16.91
C LEU A 49 -9.94 0.13 15.58
N HIS A 50 -10.64 0.85 14.71
CA HIS A 50 -10.16 1.20 13.37
C HIS A 50 -9.36 2.51 13.40
N GLN A 51 -8.10 2.42 13.86
CA GLN A 51 -7.20 3.58 13.93
C GLN A 51 -6.84 4.15 12.55
N GLU A 52 -7.00 3.39 11.48
CA GLU A 52 -6.86 3.86 10.10
C GLU A 52 -7.78 5.06 9.79
N PHE A 53 -8.93 5.17 10.47
CA PHE A 53 -9.88 6.27 10.33
C PHE A 53 -9.79 7.33 11.44
N ALA A 54 -8.86 7.19 12.40
CA ALA A 54 -8.71 8.19 13.44
C ALA A 54 -8.18 9.51 12.84
N ASP A 55 -8.74 10.64 13.25
CA ASP A 55 -8.23 11.94 12.85
C ASP A 55 -6.86 12.20 13.48
N ILE A 56 -5.96 12.82 12.71
CA ILE A 56 -4.70 13.35 13.22
C ILE A 56 -4.76 14.87 13.09
N GLU A 57 -4.48 15.56 14.19
CA GLU A 57 -4.34 17.01 14.19
C GLU A 57 -3.13 17.43 13.34
N ASP A 58 -3.35 18.37 12.43
CA ASP A 58 -2.29 18.93 11.58
C ASP A 58 -1.57 20.08 12.31
N LYS A 59 -0.57 19.73 13.12
CA LYS A 59 0.25 20.67 13.89
C LYS A 59 1.36 21.29 13.04
N SER A 60 1.81 20.59 12.00
CA SER A 60 2.90 21.02 11.11
C SER A 60 2.40 21.78 9.88
N ASN A 61 1.11 22.11 9.81
CA ASN A 61 0.50 22.78 8.65
C ASN A 61 0.79 22.02 7.34
N THR A 62 0.75 20.69 7.38
CA THR A 62 1.01 19.83 6.23
C THR A 62 -0.04 20.00 5.13
N ASN A 63 -1.24 20.46 5.47
CA ASN A 63 -2.28 20.73 4.48
C ASN A 63 -1.90 21.84 3.50
N SER A 64 -1.11 22.85 3.90
CA SER A 64 -0.70 23.92 2.98
C SER A 64 0.31 23.44 1.93
N LEU A 65 0.92 22.26 2.11
CA LEU A 65 1.84 21.68 1.12
C LEU A 65 1.13 21.33 -0.20
N TYR A 66 -0.19 21.19 -0.17
CA TYR A 66 -1.00 20.92 -1.36
C TYR A 66 -1.34 22.17 -2.17
N ASP A 67 -1.03 23.36 -1.64
CA ASP A 67 -1.22 24.62 -2.36
C ASP A 67 -0.09 24.88 -3.38
N ASP A 68 1.07 24.27 -3.16
CA ASP A 68 2.25 24.40 -4.02
C ASP A 68 2.26 23.39 -5.19
N GLU A 69 2.99 23.72 -6.26
CA GLU A 69 3.17 22.80 -7.38
C GLU A 69 3.98 21.56 -6.97
N MET A 70 3.39 20.38 -7.18
CA MET A 70 4.06 19.11 -6.91
C MET A 70 5.02 18.72 -8.03
N VAL A 71 6.29 18.52 -7.68
CA VAL A 71 7.31 17.99 -8.60
C VAL A 71 7.44 16.47 -8.46
N TYR A 72 7.29 15.76 -9.58
CA TYR A 72 7.40 14.31 -9.64
C TYR A 72 8.83 13.87 -9.97
N ARG A 73 9.39 12.95 -9.16
CA ARG A 73 10.72 12.36 -9.39
C ARG A 73 10.72 10.88 -9.05
N SER A 74 11.49 10.11 -9.82
CA SER A 74 11.72 8.69 -9.57
C SER A 74 13.08 8.47 -8.92
N PHE A 75 13.13 7.65 -7.88
CA PHE A 75 14.36 7.27 -7.19
C PHE A 75 14.60 5.77 -7.37
N CYS A 76 15.75 5.40 -7.92
CA CYS A 76 16.09 4.00 -8.20
C CYS A 76 16.87 3.39 -7.03
N PHE A 77 16.37 2.26 -6.51
CA PHE A 77 17.01 1.44 -5.50
C PHE A 77 17.44 0.12 -6.13
N ASP A 78 18.72 0.04 -6.47
CA ASP A 78 19.35 -1.19 -6.94
C ASP A 78 19.53 -2.21 -5.80
N LEU A 79 19.91 -3.44 -6.16
CA LEU A 79 20.07 -4.55 -5.22
C LEU A 79 21.09 -4.26 -4.12
N GLU A 80 22.16 -3.53 -4.42
CA GLU A 80 23.20 -3.22 -3.43
C GLU A 80 22.69 -2.23 -2.39
N LYS A 81 22.01 -1.15 -2.81
CA LYS A 81 21.34 -0.23 -1.88
C LYS A 81 20.29 -0.93 -1.04
N LEU A 82 19.50 -1.84 -1.62
CA LEU A 82 18.50 -2.60 -0.87
C LEU A 82 19.14 -3.52 0.17
N LYS A 83 20.26 -4.18 -0.16
CA LYS A 83 21.03 -4.98 0.81
C LYS A 83 21.59 -4.12 1.94
N GLU A 84 22.15 -2.95 1.61
CA GLU A 84 22.67 -2.02 2.60
C GLU A 84 21.57 -1.53 3.55
N LEU A 85 20.41 -1.16 3.01
CA LEU A 85 19.25 -0.75 3.80
C LEU A 85 18.81 -1.87 4.75
N LYS A 86 18.69 -3.11 4.27
CA LYS A 86 18.35 -4.27 5.11
C LYS A 86 19.37 -4.46 6.22
N LYS A 87 20.67 -4.42 5.88
CA LYS A 87 21.76 -4.54 6.85
C LYS A 87 21.63 -3.49 7.96
N LYS A 88 21.49 -2.22 7.59
CA LYS A 88 21.30 -1.11 8.55
C LYS A 88 20.07 -1.28 9.43
N ALA A 89 18.97 -1.80 8.89
CA ALA A 89 17.76 -2.06 9.68
C ALA A 89 17.95 -3.20 10.71
N MET A 90 18.85 -4.15 10.44
CA MET A 90 19.13 -5.30 11.32
C MET A 90 20.34 -5.05 12.25
N GLU A 91 21.05 -3.94 12.11
CA GLU A 91 22.21 -3.55 12.94
C GLU A 91 21.84 -2.91 14.29
N ASP A 92 20.55 -2.93 14.68
CA ASP A 92 20.08 -2.38 15.96
C ASP A 92 20.79 -3.04 17.16
N GLU A 93 21.28 -2.23 18.10
CA GLU A 93 22.06 -2.65 19.27
C GLU A 93 21.33 -3.65 20.17
N ASN A 94 20.00 -3.67 20.08
CA ASN A 94 19.13 -4.56 20.85
C ASN A 94 18.81 -5.88 20.11
N GLY A 95 19.21 -6.04 18.84
CA GLY A 95 19.01 -7.26 18.06
C GLY A 95 17.54 -7.65 17.86
N VAL A 96 16.60 -6.70 17.94
CA VAL A 96 15.15 -6.99 17.95
C VAL A 96 14.64 -7.49 16.59
N LEU A 97 15.27 -7.07 15.50
CA LEU A 97 14.83 -7.40 14.13
C LEU A 97 15.74 -8.45 13.50
N GLU A 98 15.27 -9.71 13.44
CA GLU A 98 16.01 -10.81 12.83
C GLU A 98 16.01 -10.78 11.29
N SER A 99 14.94 -10.25 10.68
CA SER A 99 14.81 -10.14 9.22
C SER A 99 13.79 -9.08 8.80
N CYS A 100 13.90 -8.61 7.56
CA CYS A 100 12.89 -7.75 6.95
C CYS A 100 12.77 -7.98 5.43
N THR A 101 11.56 -7.79 4.92
CA THR A 101 11.27 -7.76 3.50
C THR A 101 11.79 -6.46 2.86
N THR A 102 11.94 -6.48 1.53
CA THR A 102 12.30 -5.26 0.78
C THR A 102 11.23 -4.18 0.92
N PHE A 103 9.96 -4.58 0.96
CA PHE A 103 8.84 -3.66 1.12
C PHE A 103 8.89 -2.93 2.46
N GLU A 104 9.10 -3.66 3.57
CA GLU A 104 9.17 -3.08 4.92
C GLU A 104 10.31 -2.08 5.04
N VAL A 105 11.53 -2.49 4.67
CA VAL A 105 12.71 -1.62 4.84
C VAL A 105 12.64 -0.37 3.96
N LEU A 106 12.16 -0.52 2.72
CA LEU A 106 12.06 0.60 1.80
C LEU A 106 10.95 1.56 2.20
N SER A 107 9.80 1.04 2.64
CA SER A 107 8.68 1.86 3.12
C SER A 107 9.07 2.63 4.37
N ALA A 108 9.75 1.99 5.33
CA ALA A 108 10.27 2.65 6.52
C ALA A 108 11.28 3.74 6.15
N PHE A 109 12.23 3.44 5.26
CA PHE A 109 13.24 4.40 4.80
C PHE A 109 12.60 5.62 4.14
N VAL A 110 11.66 5.42 3.21
CA VAL A 110 10.95 6.50 2.53
C VAL A 110 10.08 7.31 3.50
N TRP A 111 9.44 6.65 4.47
CA TRP A 111 8.66 7.34 5.48
C TRP A 111 9.54 8.26 6.34
N ILE A 112 10.69 7.77 6.81
CA ILE A 112 11.69 8.57 7.55
C ILE A 112 12.18 9.74 6.68
N ALA A 113 12.54 9.48 5.42
CA ALA A 113 13.02 10.51 4.50
C ALA A 113 11.97 11.59 4.24
N ARG A 114 10.70 11.19 4.03
CA ARG A 114 9.57 12.10 3.84
C ARG A 114 9.35 12.96 5.07
N THR A 115 9.29 12.36 6.26
CA THR A 115 9.10 13.09 7.53
C THR A 115 10.21 14.13 7.74
N LYS A 116 11.47 13.76 7.47
CA LYS A 116 12.61 14.70 7.55
C LYS A 116 12.53 15.81 6.49
N ALA A 117 12.20 15.48 5.25
CA ALA A 117 12.11 16.44 4.15
C ALA A 117 11.01 17.49 4.40
N LEU A 118 9.89 17.07 5.00
CA LEU A 118 8.78 17.94 5.38
C LEU A 118 9.03 18.75 6.65
N LYS A 119 10.13 18.49 7.38
CA LYS A 119 10.48 19.16 8.64
C LYS A 119 9.32 19.17 9.64
N LEU A 120 8.64 18.03 9.76
CA LEU A 120 7.50 17.91 10.66
C LEU A 120 7.93 18.23 12.10
N LEU A 121 7.04 18.86 12.85
CA LEU A 121 7.23 19.11 14.27
C LEU A 121 7.36 17.78 15.03
N PRO A 122 8.16 17.70 16.10
CA PRO A 122 8.29 16.48 16.91
C PRO A 122 6.95 15.93 17.42
N GLU A 123 5.98 16.80 17.66
CA GLU A 123 4.64 16.47 18.19
C GLU A 123 3.63 16.10 17.10
N GLN A 124 4.02 16.15 15.83
CA GLN A 124 3.19 15.77 14.70
C GLN A 124 3.12 14.25 14.60
N GLU A 125 1.94 13.71 14.87
CA GLU A 125 1.67 12.30 14.60
C GLU A 125 1.57 12.07 13.09
N THR A 126 2.00 10.90 12.62
CA THR A 126 1.88 10.49 11.22
C THR A 126 1.45 9.04 11.12
N LYS A 127 0.79 8.68 10.01
CA LYS A 127 0.42 7.30 9.69
C LYS A 127 1.08 6.89 8.39
N LEU A 128 1.60 5.66 8.37
CA LEU A 128 1.97 4.97 7.15
C LEU A 128 0.89 3.92 6.85
N LEU A 129 0.17 4.11 5.76
CA LEU A 129 -0.88 3.20 5.30
C LEU A 129 -0.44 2.50 4.02
N PHE A 130 -0.72 1.22 3.92
CA PHE A 130 -0.50 0.43 2.71
C PHE A 130 -1.64 -0.56 2.51
N ALA A 131 -1.97 -0.84 1.26
CA ALA A 131 -2.96 -1.84 0.92
C ALA A 131 -2.40 -3.25 1.13
N VAL A 132 -3.23 -4.15 1.67
CA VAL A 132 -2.91 -5.57 1.84
C VAL A 132 -3.91 -6.39 1.03
N ASP A 133 -3.42 -7.32 0.21
CA ASP A 133 -4.31 -8.22 -0.53
C ASP A 133 -5.04 -9.14 0.45
N GLY A 134 -6.36 -8.93 0.55
CA GLY A 134 -7.24 -9.68 1.43
C GLY A 134 -7.79 -10.96 0.82
N ARG A 135 -7.64 -11.21 -0.49
CA ARG A 135 -8.33 -12.31 -1.19
C ARG A 135 -8.22 -13.66 -0.51
N ALA A 136 -7.01 -14.01 -0.06
CA ALA A 136 -6.72 -15.29 0.60
C ALA A 136 -7.21 -15.37 2.06
N LYS A 137 -7.67 -14.26 2.65
CA LYS A 137 -8.14 -14.15 4.05
C LYS A 137 -9.66 -14.23 4.19
N PHE A 138 -10.42 -14.23 3.08
CA PHE A 138 -11.86 -14.46 3.12
C PHE A 138 -12.18 -15.94 3.31
N GLU A 139 -13.35 -16.21 3.90
CA GLU A 139 -13.91 -17.55 4.00
C GLU A 139 -15.32 -17.56 3.36
N PRO A 140 -15.50 -18.18 2.18
CA PRO A 140 -14.46 -18.81 1.36
C PRO A 140 -13.50 -17.77 0.74
N LYS A 141 -12.30 -18.22 0.34
CA LYS A 141 -11.30 -17.36 -0.33
C LYS A 141 -11.88 -16.75 -1.60
N LEU A 142 -11.51 -15.50 -1.87
CA LEU A 142 -11.90 -14.86 -3.13
C LEU A 142 -11.20 -15.56 -4.30
N PRO A 143 -11.93 -15.87 -5.39
CA PRO A 143 -11.34 -16.46 -6.59
C PRO A 143 -10.44 -15.45 -7.31
N LYS A 144 -9.65 -15.95 -8.28
CA LYS A 144 -8.97 -15.09 -9.26
C LYS A 144 -9.98 -14.64 -10.32
N GLY A 145 -9.78 -13.42 -10.86
CA GLY A 145 -10.65 -12.82 -11.87
C GLY A 145 -11.77 -11.97 -11.28
#